data_AF-A0A4V2S172-F1
#
_entry.id   AF-A0A4V2S172-F1
#
_cell.length_a   1.000
_cell.length_b   1.000
_cell.length_c   1.000
_cell.angle_alpha   90.00
_cell.angle_beta   90.00
_cell.angle_gamma   90.00
#
_symmetry.space_group_name_H-M   'P 1'
#
loop_
_entity.id
_entity.type
_entity.pdbx_description
1 polymer ?
#
loop_
_entity_poly.entity_id
_entity_poly.type
_entity_poly.pdbx_seq_one_letter_code
_entity_poly.pdbx_strand_id
1 'polypeptide(L)'
;MGASGPRSFDPVVVGNRETDAWTAYYLHDWRRFLVASVGLVGAAFGMTPRRTVLGAWFVLRANQVWAPYPDNEPDAARAYMRRFFELVVQEHGLDLDPAQAARLEVEWWRIHRDGPEEQLEDALVDLYSYAYDAKREAIRPAARKRVEAMDLSDRWVKAGCRRDDPLLAGERRALVASYAALRTAVEVRPDRP
;
A
#
# COMPACT_ATOMS: atom_id res chain seq x y z
N MET A 1 12.71 -17.11 14.79
CA MET A 1 12.00 -16.55 13.62
C MET A 1 12.50 -15.12 13.45
N GLY A 2 13.17 -14.81 12.34
CA GLY A 2 13.65 -13.44 12.10
C GLY A 2 12.47 -12.48 12.07
N ALA A 3 12.62 -11.31 12.69
CA ALA A 3 11.56 -10.31 12.66
C ALA A 3 11.25 -9.96 11.20
N SER A 4 9.97 -10.08 10.83
CA SER A 4 9.44 -9.44 9.64
C SER A 4 9.69 -7.94 9.75
N GLY A 5 9.90 -7.27 8.63
CA GLY A 5 10.15 -5.83 8.61
C GLY A 5 9.97 -5.32 7.18
N PRO A 6 10.07 -3.99 6.98
CA PRO A 6 9.85 -3.35 5.68
C PRO A 6 10.73 -3.96 4.57
N ARG A 7 11.88 -4.53 4.92
CA ARG A 7 12.79 -5.22 4.00
C ARG A 7 12.96 -6.70 4.33
N SER A 8 11.93 -7.39 4.82
CA SER A 8 11.93 -8.86 5.02
C SER A 8 10.54 -9.49 4.98
N PHE A 9 9.54 -8.78 4.45
CA PHE A 9 8.15 -9.23 4.40
C PHE A 9 7.94 -10.40 3.42
N ASP A 10 6.88 -11.19 3.67
CA ASP A 10 6.42 -12.23 2.75
C ASP A 10 5.48 -11.60 1.69
N PRO A 11 5.86 -11.59 0.40
CA PRO A 11 5.06 -10.94 -0.64
C PRO A 11 3.70 -11.62 -0.87
N VAL A 12 3.59 -12.92 -0.59
CA VAL A 12 2.32 -13.66 -0.69
C VAL A 12 1.37 -13.22 0.40
N VAL A 13 1.86 -13.13 1.65
CA VAL A 13 1.02 -12.67 2.77
C VAL A 13 0.60 -11.23 2.56
N VAL A 14 1.53 -10.34 2.23
CA VAL A 14 1.24 -8.91 2.06
C VAL A 14 0.28 -8.68 0.90
N GLY A 15 0.54 -9.24 -0.29
CA GLY A 15 -0.34 -9.08 -1.45
C GLY A 15 -1.75 -9.62 -1.21
N ASN A 16 -1.87 -10.75 -0.50
CA ASN A 16 -3.17 -11.30 -0.12
C ASN A 16 -3.96 -10.38 0.81
N ARG A 17 -3.30 -9.80 1.82
CA ARG A 17 -3.96 -8.91 2.79
C ARG A 17 -4.34 -7.57 2.19
N GLU A 18 -3.54 -7.06 1.26
CA GLU A 18 -3.90 -5.84 0.55
C GLU A 18 -5.09 -6.04 -0.39
N THR A 19 -5.16 -7.17 -1.10
CA THR A 19 -6.36 -7.54 -1.91
C THR A 19 -7.62 -7.53 -1.03
N ASP A 20 -7.55 -8.14 0.16
CA ASP A 20 -8.68 -8.17 1.10
C ASP A 20 -9.06 -6.76 1.57
N ALA A 21 -8.07 -5.88 1.78
CA ALA A 21 -8.29 -4.49 2.17
C ALA A 21 -8.93 -3.68 1.04
N TRP A 22 -8.45 -3.78 -0.20
CA TRP A 22 -9.02 -3.10 -1.37
C TRP A 22 -10.47 -3.56 -1.62
N THR A 23 -10.70 -4.87 -1.61
CA THR A 23 -12.05 -5.45 -1.73
C THR A 23 -12.99 -4.88 -0.66
N ALA A 24 -12.53 -4.83 0.60
CA ALA A 24 -13.33 -4.28 1.70
C ALA A 24 -13.55 -2.77 1.59
N TYR A 25 -12.57 -2.01 1.09
CA TYR A 25 -12.65 -0.58 0.86
C TYR A 25 -13.76 -0.23 -0.15
N TYR A 26 -13.75 -0.83 -1.33
CA TYR A 26 -14.76 -0.56 -2.36
C TYR A 26 -16.17 -1.04 -1.96
N LEU A 27 -16.26 -2.02 -1.07
CA LEU A 27 -17.53 -2.48 -0.48
C LEU A 27 -17.94 -1.67 0.75
N HIS A 28 -17.14 -0.68 1.17
CA HIS A 28 -17.30 0.08 2.42
C HIS A 28 -17.47 -0.81 3.68
N ASP A 29 -16.89 -2.01 3.67
CA ASP A 29 -16.88 -2.93 4.81
C ASP A 29 -15.69 -2.59 5.73
N TRP A 30 -15.85 -1.52 6.50
CA TRP A 30 -14.80 -0.99 7.38
C TRP A 30 -14.30 -1.98 8.43
N ARG A 31 -15.15 -2.94 8.83
CA ARG A 31 -14.75 -4.00 9.78
C ARG A 31 -13.77 -4.95 9.12
N ARG A 32 -14.09 -5.46 7.93
CA ARG A 32 -13.18 -6.33 7.17
C ARG A 32 -11.92 -5.58 6.74
N PHE A 33 -12.05 -4.31 6.37
CA PHE A 33 -10.92 -3.44 6.07
C PHE A 33 -9.94 -3.41 7.23
N LEU A 34 -10.41 -3.11 8.46
CA LEU A 34 -9.53 -3.06 9.63
C LEU A 34 -8.81 -4.40 9.90
N VAL A 35 -9.53 -5.52 9.80
CA VAL A 35 -8.93 -6.86 9.98
C VAL A 35 -7.85 -7.13 8.93
N ALA A 36 -8.12 -6.78 7.67
CA ALA A 36 -7.15 -6.89 6.59
C ALA A 36 -5.94 -5.98 6.84
N SER A 37 -6.16 -4.72 7.22
CA SER A 37 -5.11 -3.75 7.53
C SER A 37 -4.23 -4.17 8.71
N VAL A 38 -4.78 -4.77 9.77
CA VAL A 38 -3.96 -5.32 10.89
C VAL A 38 -3.02 -6.41 10.37
N GLY A 39 -3.53 -7.31 9.54
CA GLY A 39 -2.71 -8.37 8.92
C GLY A 39 -1.66 -7.80 7.97
N LEU A 40 -2.05 -6.84 7.13
CA LEU A 40 -1.17 -6.17 6.17
C LEU A 40 -0.04 -5.43 6.89
N VAL A 41 -0.38 -4.56 7.84
CA VAL A 41 0.59 -3.74 8.58
C VAL A 41 1.55 -4.63 9.37
N GLY A 42 1.03 -5.69 10.02
CA GLY A 42 1.86 -6.64 10.75
C GLY A 42 2.84 -7.39 9.85
N ALA A 43 2.38 -7.88 8.69
CA ALA A 43 3.20 -8.65 7.77
C ALA A 43 4.23 -7.79 7.01
N ALA A 44 3.84 -6.58 6.59
CA ALA A 44 4.70 -5.70 5.79
C ALA A 44 5.73 -4.96 6.64
N PHE A 45 5.36 -4.50 7.84
CA PHE A 45 6.22 -3.63 8.65
C PHE A 45 6.72 -4.29 9.93
N GLY A 46 6.18 -5.43 10.35
CA GLY A 46 6.71 -6.19 11.49
C GLY A 46 6.72 -5.44 12.83
N MET A 47 5.81 -4.47 13.00
CA MET A 47 5.71 -3.70 14.24
C MET A 47 5.23 -4.56 15.42
N THR A 48 5.52 -4.12 16.65
CA THR A 48 4.89 -4.69 17.84
C THR A 48 3.35 -4.69 17.75
N PRO A 49 2.64 -5.67 18.36
CA PRO A 49 1.19 -5.80 18.21
C PRO A 49 0.38 -4.54 18.50
N ARG A 50 0.78 -3.75 19.52
CA ARG A 50 0.13 -2.48 19.85
C ARG A 50 0.30 -1.45 18.74
N ARG A 51 1.51 -1.31 18.20
CA ARG A 51 1.81 -0.39 17.09
C ARG A 51 1.18 -0.87 15.77
N THR A 52 1.07 -2.17 15.54
CA THR A 52 0.34 -2.74 14.40
C THR A 52 -1.13 -2.35 14.41
N VAL A 53 -1.82 -2.51 15.55
CA VAL A 53 -3.23 -2.13 15.67
C VAL A 53 -3.41 -0.63 15.49
N LEU A 54 -2.55 0.18 16.11
CA LEU A 54 -2.61 1.64 15.96
C LEU A 54 -2.32 2.10 14.53
N GLY A 55 -1.34 1.50 13.86
CA GLY A 55 -1.01 1.76 12.46
C GLY A 55 -2.16 1.38 11.53
N ALA A 56 -2.75 0.20 11.71
CA ALA A 56 -3.94 -0.22 10.96
C ALA A 56 -5.15 0.70 11.18
N TRP A 57 -5.30 1.23 12.40
CA TRP A 57 -6.32 2.24 12.69
C TRP A 57 -6.07 3.55 11.92
N PHE A 58 -4.83 4.04 11.86
CA PHE A 58 -4.52 5.22 11.04
C PHE A 58 -4.81 4.99 9.55
N VAL A 59 -4.43 3.82 9.01
CA VAL A 59 -4.74 3.45 7.61
C VAL A 59 -6.24 3.41 7.36
N LEU A 60 -7.03 2.82 8.27
CA LEU A 60 -8.49 2.84 8.21
C LEU A 60 -9.04 4.27 8.17
N ARG A 61 -8.59 5.14 9.08
CA ARG A 61 -9.09 6.52 9.15
C ARG A 61 -8.71 7.32 7.90
N ALA A 62 -7.51 7.13 7.36
CA ALA A 62 -7.10 7.74 6.10
C ALA A 62 -8.03 7.34 4.95
N ASN A 63 -8.35 6.05 4.85
CA ASN A 63 -9.25 5.53 3.82
C ASN A 63 -10.69 6.03 4.00
N GLN A 64 -11.19 6.14 5.24
CA GLN A 64 -12.53 6.65 5.50
C GLN A 64 -12.72 8.11 5.12
N VAL A 65 -11.71 8.97 5.33
CA VAL A 65 -11.78 10.38 4.92
C VAL A 65 -11.45 10.57 3.42
N TRP A 66 -10.81 9.58 2.80
CA TRP A 66 -10.56 9.55 1.35
C TRP A 66 -11.74 9.00 0.53
N ALA A 67 -12.54 8.09 1.10
CA ALA A 67 -13.57 7.35 0.38
C ALA A 67 -14.70 8.22 -0.20
N PRO A 68 -15.29 9.18 0.55
CA PRO A 68 -16.33 10.05 0.00
C PRO A 68 -15.83 10.80 -1.23
N TYR A 69 -16.66 10.94 -2.26
CA TYR A 69 -16.32 11.74 -3.44
C TYR A 69 -17.58 12.41 -3.99
N PRO A 70 -17.54 13.72 -4.31
CA PRO A 70 -16.38 14.62 -4.32
C PRO A 70 -15.97 15.19 -2.94
N ASP A 71 -16.64 14.80 -1.86
CA ASP A 71 -16.44 15.37 -0.52
C ASP A 71 -15.27 14.75 0.29
N ASN A 72 -14.25 14.19 -0.37
CA ASN A 72 -13.08 13.66 0.34
C ASN A 72 -12.26 14.77 1.01
N GLU A 73 -11.50 14.37 2.02
CA GLU A 73 -10.55 15.23 2.73
C GLU A 73 -9.09 14.76 2.51
N PRO A 74 -8.44 15.13 1.38
CA PRO A 74 -7.07 14.71 1.07
C PRO A 74 -6.05 15.07 2.16
N ASP A 75 -6.18 16.24 2.78
CA ASP A 75 -5.26 16.69 3.81
C ASP A 75 -5.43 15.90 5.12
N ALA A 76 -6.66 15.51 5.45
CA ALA A 76 -6.92 14.61 6.58
C ALA A 76 -6.33 13.22 6.30
N ALA A 77 -6.49 12.69 5.09
CA ALA A 77 -5.88 11.42 4.68
C ALA A 77 -4.35 11.46 4.83
N ARG A 78 -3.70 12.53 4.35
CA ARG A 78 -2.24 12.75 4.52
C ARG A 78 -1.84 12.83 5.99
N ALA A 79 -2.62 13.51 6.84
CA ALA A 79 -2.33 13.61 8.26
C ALA A 79 -2.37 12.25 8.97
N TYR A 80 -3.33 11.38 8.62
CA TYR A 80 -3.37 10.01 9.14
C TYR A 80 -2.23 9.15 8.61
N MET A 81 -1.91 9.22 7.30
CA MET A 81 -0.78 8.49 6.73
C MET A 81 0.56 8.95 7.31
N ARG A 82 0.71 10.24 7.63
CA ARG A 82 1.91 10.75 8.33
C ARG A 82 2.10 10.07 9.67
N ARG A 83 1.05 9.99 10.49
CA ARG A 83 1.10 9.29 11.79
C ARG A 83 1.41 7.80 11.65
N PHE A 84 0.93 7.18 10.58
CA PHE A 84 1.31 5.81 10.25
C PHE A 84 2.81 5.68 9.96
N PHE A 85 3.37 6.51 9.07
CA PHE A 85 4.79 6.49 8.78
C PHE A 85 5.67 6.89 9.98
N GLU A 86 5.20 7.79 10.85
CA GLU A 86 5.87 8.12 12.12
C GLU A 86 6.05 6.88 12.99
N LEU A 87 5.05 5.99 13.06
CA LEU A 87 5.17 4.71 13.79
C LEU A 87 6.21 3.78 13.16
N VAL A 88 6.21 3.67 11.83
CA VAL A 88 7.15 2.81 11.09
C VAL A 88 8.59 3.29 11.32
N VAL A 89 8.82 4.60 11.22
CA VAL A 89 10.13 5.23 11.49
C VAL A 89 10.57 4.97 12.93
N GLN A 90 9.69 5.14 13.91
CA GLN A 90 10.00 4.90 15.32
C GLN A 90 10.24 3.43 15.67
N GLU A 91 9.65 2.48 14.93
CA GLU A 91 9.88 1.04 15.15
C GLU A 91 11.26 0.61 14.65
N HIS A 92 11.66 1.11 13.48
CA HIS A 92 12.84 0.60 12.76
C HIS A 92 14.04 1.56 12.74
N GLY A 93 13.90 2.77 13.29
CA GLY A 93 14.95 3.79 13.27
C GLY A 93 15.33 4.24 11.85
N LEU A 94 14.34 4.34 10.96
CA LEU A 94 14.57 4.69 9.55
C LEU A 94 14.92 6.17 9.40
N ASP A 95 15.83 6.47 8.48
CA ASP A 95 16.07 7.84 7.98
C ASP A 95 15.10 8.15 6.84
N LEU A 96 13.83 8.37 7.21
CA LEU A 96 12.71 8.63 6.30
C LEU A 96 11.88 9.76 6.88
N ASP A 97 11.55 10.79 6.09
CA ASP A 97 10.60 11.82 6.51
C ASP A 97 9.15 11.30 6.37
N PRO A 98 8.42 11.11 7.49
CA PRO A 98 7.05 10.60 7.45
C PRO A 98 6.09 11.50 6.67
N ALA A 99 6.31 12.82 6.64
CA ALA A 99 5.45 13.76 5.93
C ALA A 99 5.58 13.60 4.43
N GLN A 100 6.80 13.46 3.93
CA GLN A 100 7.07 13.22 2.51
C GLN A 100 6.57 11.83 2.08
N ALA A 101 6.73 10.78 2.89
CA ALA A 101 6.17 9.45 2.59
C ALA A 101 4.63 9.51 2.49
N ALA A 102 3.97 10.17 3.44
CA ALA A 102 2.51 10.34 3.43
C ALA A 102 2.01 11.16 2.23
N ARG A 103 2.78 12.17 1.81
CA ARG A 103 2.45 12.96 0.62
C ARG A 103 2.45 12.09 -0.63
N LEU A 104 3.50 11.29 -0.83
CA LEU A 104 3.63 10.38 -1.99
C LEU A 104 2.56 9.28 -1.97
N GLU A 105 2.24 8.75 -0.79
CA GLU A 105 1.20 7.75 -0.61
C GLU A 105 -0.17 8.26 -1.06
N VAL A 106 -0.59 9.43 -0.58
CA VAL A 106 -1.90 9.99 -0.97
C VAL A 106 -1.88 10.54 -2.40
N GLU A 107 -0.71 10.90 -2.93
CA GLU A 107 -0.60 11.40 -4.31
C GLU A 107 -0.93 10.32 -5.34
N TRP A 108 -0.48 9.08 -5.15
CA TRP A 108 -0.89 8.01 -6.07
C TRP A 108 -2.40 7.71 -5.93
N TRP A 109 -3.01 7.85 -4.74
CA TRP A 109 -4.47 7.71 -4.58
C TRP A 109 -5.21 8.74 -5.43
N ARG A 110 -4.73 9.99 -5.41
CA ARG A 110 -5.28 11.09 -6.19
C ARG A 110 -5.15 10.84 -7.69
N ILE A 111 -3.97 10.40 -8.14
CA ILE A 111 -3.71 10.12 -9.56
C ILE A 111 -4.54 8.93 -10.05
N HIS A 112 -4.66 7.86 -9.25
CA HIS A 112 -5.48 6.70 -9.61
C HIS A 112 -6.96 7.08 -9.74
N ARG A 113 -7.47 7.97 -8.88
CA ARG A 113 -8.89 8.37 -8.93
C ARG A 113 -9.23 9.21 -10.15
N ASP A 114 -8.53 10.33 -10.34
CA ASP A 114 -8.90 11.36 -11.33
C ASP A 114 -7.72 11.89 -12.15
N GLY A 115 -6.53 11.32 -11.98
CA GLY A 115 -5.32 11.75 -12.68
C GLY A 115 -5.12 11.03 -14.02
N PRO A 116 -4.11 11.46 -14.79
CA PRO A 116 -3.74 10.77 -16.02
C PRO A 116 -3.12 9.40 -15.71
N GLU A 117 -3.66 8.35 -16.34
CA GLU A 117 -3.26 6.96 -16.13
C GLU A 117 -1.76 6.74 -16.35
N GLU A 118 -1.17 7.45 -17.31
CA GLU A 118 0.25 7.40 -17.64
C GLU A 118 1.17 7.88 -16.49
N GLN A 119 0.64 8.64 -15.53
CA GLN A 119 1.41 9.13 -14.38
C GLN A 119 1.37 8.17 -13.19
N LEU A 120 0.47 7.19 -13.18
CA LEU A 120 0.24 6.33 -12.01
C LEU A 120 1.44 5.43 -11.72
N GLU A 121 2.06 4.85 -12.76
CA GLU A 121 3.28 4.05 -12.59
C GLU A 121 4.40 4.88 -11.96
N ASP A 122 4.64 6.11 -12.45
CA ASP A 122 5.71 6.96 -11.94
C ASP A 122 5.43 7.45 -10.51
N ALA A 123 4.17 7.73 -10.15
CA ALA A 123 3.79 8.07 -8.77
C ALA A 123 4.06 6.92 -7.78
N LEU A 124 3.80 5.67 -8.20
CA LEU A 124 4.13 4.48 -7.41
C LEU A 124 5.65 4.26 -7.33
N VAL A 125 6.39 4.51 -8.42
CA VAL A 125 7.86 4.48 -8.40
C VAL A 125 8.41 5.51 -7.43
N ASP A 126 7.88 6.73 -7.41
CA ASP A 126 8.29 7.79 -6.48
C ASP A 126 8.09 7.36 -5.03
N LEU A 127 6.90 6.85 -4.70
CA LEU A 127 6.59 6.34 -3.35
C LEU A 127 7.55 5.23 -2.94
N TYR A 128 7.67 4.18 -3.74
CA TYR A 128 8.46 3.00 -3.37
C TYR A 128 9.96 3.30 -3.34
N SER A 129 10.48 4.08 -4.28
CA SER A 129 11.90 4.49 -4.27
C SER A 129 12.21 5.29 -3.01
N TYR A 130 11.30 6.19 -2.62
CA TYR A 130 11.44 7.00 -1.41
C TYR A 130 11.32 6.16 -0.12
N ALA A 131 10.26 5.36 0.02
CA ALA A 131 9.96 4.62 1.25
C ALA A 131 10.97 3.49 1.53
N TYR A 132 11.53 2.89 0.47
CA TYR A 132 12.45 1.77 0.61
C TYR A 132 13.91 2.13 0.36
N ASP A 133 14.22 3.37 -0.01
CA ASP A 133 15.56 3.82 -0.41
C ASP A 133 16.17 2.89 -1.47
N ALA A 134 15.44 2.78 -2.59
CA ALA A 134 15.77 1.88 -3.69
C ALA A 134 15.79 2.64 -5.03
N LYS A 135 16.60 2.15 -5.97
CA LYS A 135 16.71 2.76 -7.31
C LYS A 135 15.38 2.63 -8.06
N ARG A 136 14.99 3.71 -8.73
CA ARG A 136 13.74 3.80 -9.51
C ARG A 136 13.61 2.66 -10.51
N GLU A 137 14.70 2.31 -11.19
CA GLU A 137 14.74 1.25 -12.20
C GLU A 137 14.46 -0.12 -11.60
N ALA A 138 14.93 -0.38 -10.37
CA ALA A 138 14.68 -1.62 -9.65
C ALA A 138 13.24 -1.71 -9.14
N ILE A 139 12.62 -0.56 -8.83
CA ILE A 139 11.25 -0.46 -8.32
C ILE A 139 10.19 -0.56 -9.43
N ARG A 140 10.51 -0.11 -10.64
CA ARG A 140 9.56 -0.01 -11.77
C ARG A 140 8.76 -1.30 -12.05
N PRO A 141 9.34 -2.52 -12.00
CA PRO A 141 8.56 -3.76 -12.15
C PRO A 141 7.46 -3.93 -11.09
N ALA A 142 7.72 -3.53 -9.84
CA ALA A 142 6.73 -3.62 -8.76
C ALA A 142 5.58 -2.63 -8.98
N ALA A 143 5.89 -1.40 -9.39
CA ALA A 143 4.91 -0.37 -9.69
C ALA A 143 3.97 -0.80 -10.82
N ARG A 144 4.51 -1.33 -11.93
CA ARG A 144 3.72 -1.87 -13.05
C ARG A 144 2.70 -2.92 -12.62
N LYS A 145 3.14 -3.90 -11.81
CA LYS A 145 2.24 -4.94 -11.30
C LYS A 145 1.16 -4.41 -10.37
N ARG A 146 1.42 -3.31 -9.68
CA ARG A 146 0.42 -2.65 -8.85
C ARG A 146 -0.61 -1.87 -9.67
N VAL A 147 -0.19 -1.22 -10.76
CA VAL A 147 -1.11 -0.64 -11.75
C VAL A 147 -2.01 -1.71 -12.35
N GLU A 148 -1.44 -2.85 -12.77
CA GLU A 148 -2.23 -4.00 -13.26
C GLU A 148 -3.28 -4.49 -12.23
N ALA A 149 -2.96 -4.45 -10.93
CA ALA A 149 -3.91 -4.79 -9.88
C ALA A 149 -5.04 -3.77 -9.76
N MET A 150 -4.74 -2.47 -9.82
CA MET A 150 -5.72 -1.39 -9.76
C MET A 150 -6.71 -1.46 -10.92
N ASP A 151 -6.22 -1.74 -12.13
CA ASP A 151 -7.05 -1.97 -13.32
C ASP A 151 -8.06 -3.11 -13.12
N LEU A 152 -7.64 -4.18 -12.45
CA LEU A 152 -8.51 -5.32 -12.14
C LEU A 152 -9.56 -4.93 -11.09
N SER A 153 -9.19 -4.16 -10.06
CA SER A 153 -10.14 -3.58 -9.10
C SER A 153 -11.17 -2.69 -9.78
N ASP A 154 -10.73 -1.78 -10.67
CA ASP A 154 -11.62 -0.83 -11.33
C ASP A 154 -12.61 -1.54 -12.26
N ARG A 155 -12.16 -2.57 -12.98
CA ARG A 155 -13.04 -3.43 -13.78
C ARG A 155 -14.04 -4.18 -12.91
N TRP A 156 -13.61 -4.71 -11.78
CA TRP A 156 -14.47 -5.41 -10.83
C TRP A 156 -15.52 -4.49 -10.19
N VAL A 157 -15.14 -3.25 -9.86
CA VAL A 157 -16.05 -2.21 -9.36
C VAL A 157 -17.08 -1.85 -10.43
N LYS A 158 -16.64 -1.61 -11.67
CA LYS A 158 -17.52 -1.36 -12.82
C LYS A 158 -18.47 -2.53 -13.10
N ALA A 159 -18.07 -3.76 -12.79
CA ALA A 159 -18.89 -4.97 -12.92
C ALA A 159 -19.86 -5.21 -11.74
N GLY A 160 -19.88 -4.34 -10.73
CA GLY A 160 -20.84 -4.40 -9.61
C GLY A 160 -20.33 -5.08 -8.34
N CYS A 161 -19.00 -5.15 -8.15
CA CYS A 161 -18.36 -5.56 -6.89
C CYS A 161 -18.74 -6.97 -6.39
N ARG A 162 -18.95 -7.93 -7.29
CA ARG A 162 -19.31 -9.31 -6.92
C ARG A 162 -18.13 -10.03 -6.25
N ARG A 163 -18.33 -10.58 -5.05
CA ARG A 163 -17.25 -11.24 -4.29
C ARG A 163 -16.74 -12.55 -4.89
N ASP A 164 -17.52 -13.18 -5.76
CA ASP A 164 -17.18 -14.41 -6.47
C ASP A 164 -16.54 -14.17 -7.84
N ASP A 165 -16.28 -12.91 -8.20
CA ASP A 165 -15.72 -12.53 -9.50
C ASP A 165 -14.26 -13.01 -9.66
N PRO A 166 -13.91 -13.69 -10.78
CA PRO A 166 -12.54 -14.12 -11.04
C PRO A 166 -11.52 -12.97 -11.15
N LEU A 167 -11.96 -11.73 -11.36
CA LEU A 167 -11.09 -10.55 -11.36
C LEU A 167 -10.35 -10.38 -10.03
N LEU A 168 -10.98 -10.69 -8.88
CA LEU A 168 -10.34 -10.63 -7.56
C LEU A 168 -9.18 -11.62 -7.42
N ALA A 169 -9.28 -12.79 -8.08
CA ALA A 169 -8.17 -13.74 -8.13
C ALA A 169 -7.02 -13.22 -9.03
N GLY A 170 -7.34 -12.46 -10.07
CA GLY A 170 -6.36 -11.74 -10.90
C GLY A 170 -5.64 -10.66 -10.11
N GLU A 171 -6.39 -9.78 -9.43
CA GLU A 171 -5.88 -8.69 -8.59
C GLU A 171 -4.90 -9.24 -7.55
N ARG A 172 -5.29 -10.33 -6.88
CA ARG A 172 -4.44 -11.02 -5.91
C ARG A 172 -3.11 -11.47 -6.49
N ARG A 173 -3.11 -12.07 -7.68
CA ARG A 173 -1.86 -12.49 -8.36
C ARG A 173 -1.00 -11.29 -8.73
N ALA A 174 -1.60 -10.20 -9.20
CA ALA A 174 -0.90 -8.98 -9.56
C ALA A 174 -0.26 -8.31 -8.33
N LEU A 175 -0.97 -8.21 -7.20
CA LEU A 175 -0.43 -7.69 -5.95
C LEU A 175 0.70 -8.56 -5.38
N VAL A 176 0.54 -9.89 -5.40
CA VAL A 176 1.64 -10.79 -4.99
C VAL A 176 2.86 -10.61 -5.89
N ALA A 177 2.68 -10.49 -7.20
CA ALA A 177 3.79 -10.23 -8.13
C ALA A 177 4.45 -8.86 -7.90
N SER A 178 3.65 -7.83 -7.59
CA SER A 178 4.14 -6.49 -7.23
C SER A 178 5.03 -6.54 -5.99
N TYR A 179 4.55 -7.15 -4.91
CA TYR A 179 5.33 -7.28 -3.68
C TYR A 179 6.54 -8.18 -3.84
N ALA A 180 6.48 -9.23 -4.68
CA ALA A 180 7.64 -10.07 -4.97
C ALA A 180 8.73 -9.28 -5.72
N ALA A 181 8.35 -8.47 -6.70
CA ALA A 181 9.28 -7.59 -7.40
C ALA A 181 9.88 -6.53 -6.47
N LEU A 182 9.06 -5.93 -5.60
CA LEU A 182 9.52 -4.98 -4.59
C LEU A 182 10.50 -5.65 -3.62
N ARG A 183 10.20 -6.87 -3.17
CA ARG A 183 11.07 -7.65 -2.29
C ARG A 183 12.45 -7.84 -2.91
N THR A 184 12.51 -8.28 -4.16
CA THR A 184 13.76 -8.41 -4.92
C THR A 184 14.51 -7.08 -4.99
N ALA A 185 13.82 -5.98 -5.29
CA ALA A 185 14.44 -4.66 -5.40
C ALA A 185 15.09 -4.17 -4.09
N VAL A 186 14.54 -4.55 -2.93
CA VAL A 186 15.04 -4.09 -1.61
C VAL A 186 15.97 -5.09 -0.92
N GLU A 187 16.02 -6.34 -1.39
CA GLU A 187 17.01 -7.35 -0.96
C GLU A 187 18.38 -7.12 -1.57
N VAL A 188 18.41 -6.63 -2.81
CA VAL A 188 19.65 -6.25 -3.48
C VAL A 188 20.22 -5.05 -2.75
N ARG A 189 21.20 -5.28 -1.86
CA ARG A 189 21.94 -4.22 -1.19
C ARG A 189 22.46 -3.23 -2.25
N PRO A 190 22.30 -1.92 -2.07
CA PRO A 190 23.17 -1.01 -2.77
C PRO A 190 24.59 -1.31 -2.31
N ASP A 191 25.48 -1.64 -3.24
CA ASP A 191 26.91 -1.61 -2.97
C ASP A 191 27.22 -0.22 -2.40
N ARG A 192 27.61 -0.20 -1.12
CA ARG A 192 28.08 1.03 -0.48
C ARG A 192 29.52 1.22 -0.97
N PRO A 193 29.85 2.33 -1.64
CA PRO A 193 31.25 2.63 -1.96
C PRO A 193 32.11 2.77 -0.70
#